data_AF-A0A7Y9ICQ4-F1
#
_entry.id   AF-A0A7Y9ICQ4-F1
#
_cell.length_a   1.000
_cell.length_b   1.000
_cell.length_c   1.000
_cell.angle_alpha   90.00
_cell.angle_beta   90.00
_cell.angle_gamma   90.00
#
_symmetry.space_group_name_H-M   'P 1'
#
loop_
_entity.id
_entity.type
_entity.pdbx_description
1 polymer ?
#
loop_
_entity_poly.entity_id
_entity_poly.type
_entity_poly.pdbx_seq_one_letter_code
_entity_poly.pdbx_strand_id
1 'polypeptide(L)'
;MDRARALESEYGLLDVTVHAGYAYADVPWLGLGFSAAADVRYRDSADAAVADLAAYAEPLIGEFARELPPPAEAFADALSDPGLVAIADTGDNINGGSPGDGTWLLRLALDHPEVPILGTLWDPEAAAAAHRAGVGATVALELGGHSGPSSGTPVRVEATVRALTDGTFVNTGPMATGARVDMGDAAVIRIGAIDLVLQSTPVQPNDPDLFRSLGLDPSAYRIAMLKGAAAIRAGWSPVADRFVDAATPGPCDADLARLPLTH
;
A
#
# COMPACT_ATOMS: atom_id res chain seq x y z
N MET A 1 22.42 8.19 -0.10
CA MET A 1 22.64 7.89 -1.53
C MET A 1 23.78 8.71 -2.11
N ASP A 2 23.76 10.04 -2.05
CA ASP A 2 24.83 10.86 -2.67
C ASP A 2 26.21 10.65 -2.03
N ARG A 3 26.28 10.40 -0.70
CA ARG A 3 27.53 10.00 -0.05
C ARG A 3 28.12 8.72 -0.62
N ALA A 4 27.29 7.71 -0.90
CA ALA A 4 27.73 6.44 -1.48
C ALA A 4 28.34 6.65 -2.88
N ARG A 5 27.68 7.44 -3.74
CA ARG A 5 28.20 7.83 -5.07
C ARG A 5 29.51 8.60 -5.00
N ALA A 6 29.65 9.48 -4.00
CA ALA A 6 30.90 10.20 -3.79
C ALA A 6 32.05 9.23 -3.45
N LEU A 7 31.79 8.24 -2.60
CA LEU A 7 32.78 7.24 -2.20
C LEU A 7 33.20 6.32 -3.35
N GLU A 8 32.28 5.97 -4.26
CA GLU A 8 32.62 5.25 -5.51
C GLU A 8 33.73 5.98 -6.28
N SER A 9 33.57 7.29 -6.46
CA SER A 9 34.51 8.11 -7.22
C SER A 9 35.80 8.38 -6.46
N GLU A 10 35.72 8.65 -5.15
CA GLU A 10 36.85 8.95 -4.27
C GLU A 10 37.83 7.76 -4.15
N TYR A 11 37.27 6.55 -4.03
CA TYR A 11 38.03 5.33 -3.82
C TYR A 11 38.26 4.50 -5.09
N GLY A 12 37.69 4.90 -6.23
CA GLY A 12 37.81 4.16 -7.48
C GLY A 12 37.12 2.78 -7.44
N LEU A 13 36.02 2.68 -6.71
CA LEU A 13 35.24 1.46 -6.54
C LEU A 13 34.29 1.27 -7.74
N LEU A 14 33.85 0.04 -7.98
CA LEU A 14 32.92 -0.27 -9.06
C LEU A 14 31.49 0.11 -8.70
N ASP A 15 31.11 -0.08 -7.44
CA ASP A 15 29.78 0.21 -6.90
C ASP A 15 29.85 0.35 -5.38
N VAL A 16 29.06 1.27 -4.82
CA VAL A 16 28.77 1.36 -3.39
C VAL A 16 27.27 1.49 -3.20
N THR A 17 26.65 0.42 -2.72
CA THR A 17 25.20 0.32 -2.56
C THR A 17 24.76 0.48 -1.12
N VAL A 18 23.68 1.24 -0.93
CA VAL A 18 22.92 1.34 0.33
C VAL A 18 21.69 0.45 0.24
N HIS A 19 21.54 -0.47 1.19
CA HIS A 19 20.42 -1.39 1.31
C HIS A 19 19.51 -0.91 2.43
N ALA A 20 18.38 -0.27 2.09
CA ALA A 20 17.45 0.30 3.09
C ALA A 20 16.83 -0.75 4.04
N GLY A 21 16.98 -2.04 3.72
CA GLY A 21 16.36 -3.14 4.46
C GLY A 21 14.88 -3.28 4.12
N TYR A 22 14.26 -4.32 4.69
CA TYR A 22 12.83 -4.57 4.59
C TYR A 22 12.29 -4.75 6.01
N ALA A 23 11.69 -3.70 6.54
CA ALA A 23 11.34 -3.55 7.96
C ALA A 23 10.39 -4.64 8.51
N TYR A 24 9.71 -5.38 7.63
CA TYR A 24 8.71 -6.38 7.98
C TYR A 24 9.24 -7.82 7.94
N ALA A 25 10.55 -8.04 7.74
CA ALA A 25 11.15 -9.37 7.79
C ALA A 25 11.64 -9.73 9.20
N ASP A 26 11.20 -10.89 9.69
CA ASP A 26 11.72 -11.50 10.93
C ASP A 26 13.04 -12.23 10.65
N VAL A 27 14.13 -11.46 10.57
CA VAL A 27 15.49 -11.95 10.30
C VAL A 27 16.52 -11.29 11.23
N PRO A 28 17.57 -12.01 11.66
CA PRO A 28 18.51 -11.52 12.67
C PRO A 28 19.42 -10.37 12.20
N TRP A 29 19.37 -10.02 10.91
CA TRP A 29 20.19 -8.97 10.30
C TRP A 29 19.33 -7.80 9.81
N LEU A 30 18.15 -7.60 10.42
CA LEU A 30 17.23 -6.52 10.02
C LEU A 30 17.88 -5.15 10.25
N GLY A 31 17.92 -4.33 9.19
CA GLY A 31 18.40 -2.96 9.29
C GLY A 31 18.93 -2.41 7.97
N LEU A 32 19.58 -1.25 8.09
CA LEU A 32 20.29 -0.59 7.00
C LEU A 32 21.62 -1.31 6.76
N GLY A 33 21.83 -1.81 5.55
CA GLY A 33 23.05 -2.48 5.12
C GLY A 33 23.83 -1.69 4.07
N PHE A 34 25.12 -1.97 3.95
CA PHE A 34 25.99 -1.33 2.94
C PHE A 34 26.89 -2.37 2.30
N SER A 35 27.15 -2.22 1.00
CA SER A 35 28.10 -3.07 0.28
C SER A 35 28.91 -2.24 -0.70
N ALA A 36 30.18 -2.62 -0.89
CA ALA A 36 31.03 -2.07 -1.93
C ALA A 36 31.57 -3.18 -2.83
N ALA A 37 31.55 -2.97 -4.14
CA ALA A 37 32.16 -3.85 -5.12
C ALA A 37 33.44 -3.22 -5.68
N ALA A 38 34.53 -3.99 -5.72
CA ALA A 38 35.82 -3.50 -6.19
C ALA A 38 36.72 -4.63 -6.70
N ASP A 39 37.75 -4.27 -7.46
CA ASP A 39 38.87 -5.18 -7.73
C ASP A 39 39.60 -5.50 -6.42
N VAL A 40 40.20 -6.69 -6.31
CA VAL A 40 40.87 -7.17 -5.09
C VAL A 40 41.95 -6.20 -4.59
N ARG A 41 42.59 -5.43 -5.48
CA ARG A 41 43.61 -4.45 -5.10
C ARG A 41 43.07 -3.23 -4.35
N TYR A 42 41.75 -3.00 -4.37
CA TYR A 42 41.06 -1.91 -3.67
C TYR A 42 40.24 -2.39 -2.46
N ARG A 43 40.51 -3.60 -1.95
CA ARG A 43 39.80 -4.16 -0.79
C ARG A 43 39.75 -3.19 0.39
N ASP A 44 40.89 -2.62 0.78
CA ASP A 44 40.96 -1.71 1.92
C ASP A 44 40.13 -0.44 1.70
N SER A 45 40.07 0.04 0.46
CA SER A 45 39.23 1.19 0.08
C SER A 45 37.74 0.86 0.11
N ALA A 46 37.36 -0.36 -0.29
CA ALA A 46 35.99 -0.85 -0.20
C ALA A 46 35.53 -0.98 1.27
N ASP A 47 36.38 -1.55 2.14
CA ASP A 47 36.11 -1.68 3.57
C ASP A 47 35.98 -0.29 4.22
N ALA A 48 36.86 0.66 3.85
CA ALA A 48 36.79 2.05 4.32
C ALA A 48 35.50 2.76 3.88
N ALA A 49 35.04 2.56 2.65
CA ALA A 49 33.81 3.16 2.15
C ALA A 49 32.56 2.64 2.89
N VAL A 50 32.51 1.33 3.18
CA VAL A 50 31.41 0.74 3.95
C VAL A 50 31.41 1.28 5.39
N ALA A 51 32.58 1.36 6.04
CA ALA A 51 32.70 1.92 7.38
C ALA A 51 32.30 3.40 7.44
N ASP A 52 32.68 4.19 6.43
CA ASP A 52 32.27 5.60 6.31
C ASP A 52 30.75 5.74 6.20
N LEU A 53 30.11 4.95 5.34
CA LEU A 53 28.65 4.97 5.21
C LEU A 53 27.94 4.56 6.49
N ALA A 54 28.45 3.55 7.19
CA ALA A 54 27.88 3.13 8.48
C ALA A 54 27.95 4.27 9.50
N ALA A 55 29.11 4.91 9.66
CA ALA A 55 29.29 6.04 10.56
C ALA A 55 28.45 7.27 10.14
N TYR A 56 28.30 7.49 8.84
CA TYR A 56 27.47 8.57 8.29
C TYR A 56 25.98 8.33 8.57
N ALA A 57 25.52 7.08 8.48
CA ALA A 57 24.11 6.74 8.64
C ALA A 57 23.66 6.63 10.09
N GLU A 58 24.54 6.22 11.00
CA GLU A 58 24.23 6.06 12.44
C GLU A 58 23.47 7.24 13.06
N PRO A 59 23.92 8.51 12.93
CA PRO A 59 23.19 9.64 13.50
C PRO A 59 21.85 9.93 12.79
N LEU A 60 21.65 9.45 11.56
CA LEU A 60 20.44 9.68 10.77
C LEU A 60 19.32 8.67 11.08
N ILE A 61 19.62 7.57 11.77
CA ILE A 61 18.66 6.48 12.02
C ILE A 61 17.37 7.02 12.67
N GLY A 62 17.51 7.93 13.64
CA GLY A 62 16.38 8.55 14.33
C GLY A 62 15.51 9.45 13.45
N GLU A 63 16.06 9.99 12.35
CA GLU A 63 15.32 10.86 11.43
C GLU A 63 14.33 10.09 10.54
N PHE A 64 14.51 8.77 10.41
CA PHE A 64 13.59 7.92 9.64
C PHE A 64 12.32 7.54 10.42
N ALA A 65 12.31 7.74 11.74
CA ALA A 65 11.12 7.52 12.55
C ALA A 65 10.09 8.61 12.26
N ARG A 66 8.90 8.20 11.78
CA ARG A 66 7.78 9.11 11.52
C ARG A 66 6.56 8.65 12.29
N GLU A 67 5.99 9.55 13.07
CA GLU A 67 4.66 9.36 13.63
C GLU A 67 3.63 9.62 12.54
N LEU A 68 2.83 8.59 12.23
CA LEU A 68 1.71 8.67 11.30
C LEU A 68 0.40 8.75 12.10
N PRO A 69 -0.60 9.51 11.62
CA PRO A 69 -1.84 9.66 12.36
C PRO A 69 -2.60 8.33 12.42
N PRO A 70 -3.32 8.05 13.53
CA PRO A 70 -4.15 6.86 13.63
C PRO A 70 -5.29 6.91 12.59
N PRO A 71 -5.87 5.76 12.21
CA PRO A 71 -6.82 5.67 11.10
C PRO A 71 -8.04 6.61 11.24
N ALA A 72 -8.58 6.76 12.45
CA ALA A 72 -9.71 7.64 12.71
C ALA A 72 -9.38 9.12 12.49
N GLU A 73 -8.17 9.55 12.88
CA GLU A 73 -7.71 10.93 12.67
C GLU A 73 -7.44 11.18 11.19
N ALA A 74 -6.74 10.27 10.52
CA ALA A 74 -6.48 10.34 9.09
C ALA A 74 -7.78 10.41 8.26
N PHE A 75 -8.79 9.64 8.64
CA PHE A 75 -10.09 9.63 7.98
C PHE A 75 -10.88 10.93 8.24
N ALA A 76 -10.88 11.43 9.47
CA ALA A 76 -11.51 12.71 9.81
C ALA A 76 -10.85 13.89 9.08
N ASP A 77 -9.52 13.88 8.98
CA ASP A 77 -8.74 14.85 8.22
C ASP A 77 -9.15 14.83 6.73
N ALA A 78 -9.22 13.63 6.13
CA ALA A 78 -9.66 13.45 4.75
C ALA A 78 -11.10 13.92 4.48
N LEU A 79 -12.02 13.76 5.44
CA LEU A 79 -13.40 14.26 5.33
C LEU A 79 -13.49 15.78 5.34
N SER A 80 -12.56 16.44 6.03
CA SER A 80 -12.59 17.89 6.24
C SER A 80 -12.15 18.69 5.00
N ASP A 81 -11.39 18.08 4.11
CA ASP A 81 -10.82 18.74 2.93
C ASP A 81 -11.72 18.71 1.70
N PRO A 82 -11.71 19.77 0.88
CA PRO A 82 -12.32 19.73 -0.45
C PRO A 82 -11.52 18.83 -1.41
N GLY A 83 -12.21 18.30 -2.41
CA GLY A 83 -11.58 17.48 -3.47
C GLY A 83 -11.47 16.00 -3.11
N LEU A 84 -10.66 15.28 -3.89
CA LEU A 84 -10.34 13.87 -3.70
C LEU A 84 -9.12 13.72 -2.79
N VAL A 85 -9.32 13.11 -1.63
CA VAL A 85 -8.23 12.74 -0.71
C VAL A 85 -7.91 11.26 -0.84
N ALA A 86 -6.65 10.95 -1.16
CA ALA A 86 -6.12 9.59 -1.15
C ALA A 86 -5.57 9.24 0.24
N ILE A 87 -6.21 8.28 0.91
CA ILE A 87 -5.75 7.75 2.19
C ILE A 87 -4.90 6.50 1.93
N ALA A 88 -3.63 6.54 2.31
CA ALA A 88 -2.73 5.38 2.29
C ALA A 88 -2.97 4.52 3.53
N ASP A 89 -3.51 3.32 3.35
CA ASP A 89 -3.65 2.29 4.39
C ASP A 89 -2.29 1.61 4.60
N THR A 90 -1.46 2.18 5.48
CA THR A 90 -0.03 1.81 5.53
C THR A 90 0.21 0.43 6.13
N GLY A 91 -0.60 0.01 7.11
CA GLY A 91 -0.52 -1.31 7.73
C GLY A 91 -0.92 -2.44 6.80
N ASP A 92 -1.77 -2.15 5.81
CA ASP A 92 -2.22 -3.09 4.79
C ASP A 92 -1.65 -2.76 3.40
N ASN A 93 -0.33 -2.52 3.36
CA ASN A 93 0.42 -2.25 2.15
C ASN A 93 0.75 -3.54 1.38
N ILE A 94 0.01 -3.83 0.31
CA ILE A 94 0.19 -5.05 -0.51
C ILE A 94 1.61 -5.20 -1.05
N ASN A 95 2.21 -4.11 -1.55
CA ASN A 95 3.59 -4.15 -2.06
C ASN A 95 4.64 -4.28 -0.92
N GLY A 96 4.24 -4.01 0.32
CA GLY A 96 5.01 -4.28 1.52
C GLY A 96 4.77 -5.67 2.11
N GLY A 97 4.04 -6.55 1.41
CA GLY A 97 3.80 -7.93 1.85
C GLY A 97 2.51 -8.16 2.65
N SER A 98 1.66 -7.14 2.81
CA SER A 98 0.34 -7.33 3.41
C SER A 98 -0.66 -7.99 2.45
N PRO A 99 -1.70 -8.67 2.96
CA PRO A 99 -2.71 -9.36 2.16
C PRO A 99 -3.68 -8.45 1.40
N GLY A 100 -4.00 -7.25 1.89
CA GLY A 100 -4.99 -6.36 1.28
C GLY A 100 -6.43 -6.54 1.78
N ASP A 101 -6.65 -7.33 2.84
CA ASP A 101 -7.97 -7.61 3.43
C ASP A 101 -8.27 -6.82 4.71
N GLY A 102 -7.45 -5.82 5.05
CA GLY A 102 -7.60 -4.99 6.23
C GLY A 102 -8.91 -4.20 6.26
N THR A 103 -9.67 -4.25 7.35
CA THR A 103 -11.01 -3.62 7.44
C THR A 103 -11.06 -2.30 8.19
N TRP A 104 -9.92 -1.79 8.67
CA TRP A 104 -9.85 -0.60 9.53
C TRP A 104 -10.47 0.65 8.91
N LEU A 105 -10.07 1.01 7.69
CA LEU A 105 -10.64 2.17 6.99
C LEU A 105 -12.06 1.90 6.49
N LEU A 106 -12.37 0.66 6.09
CA LEU A 106 -13.72 0.27 5.66
C LEU A 106 -14.75 0.49 6.77
N ARG A 107 -14.42 0.16 8.03
CA ARG A 107 -15.30 0.40 9.18
C ARG A 107 -15.61 1.88 9.36
N LEU A 108 -14.61 2.75 9.24
CA LEU A 108 -14.79 4.20 9.31
C LEU A 108 -15.64 4.71 8.14
N ALA A 109 -15.41 4.19 6.94
CA ALA A 109 -16.19 4.56 5.76
C ALA A 109 -17.68 4.24 5.91
N LEU A 110 -18.03 3.14 6.56
CA LEU A 110 -19.42 2.72 6.77
C LEU A 110 -20.21 3.63 7.72
N ASP A 111 -19.54 4.42 8.55
CA ASP A 111 -20.19 5.45 9.37
C ASP A 111 -20.58 6.69 8.54
N HIS A 112 -20.14 6.75 7.27
CA HIS A 112 -20.35 7.85 6.33
C HIS A 112 -20.86 7.36 4.96
N PRO A 113 -21.99 6.63 4.91
CA PRO A 113 -22.48 6.00 3.68
C PRO A 113 -22.92 7.00 2.60
N GLU A 114 -23.08 8.27 2.92
CA GLU A 114 -23.38 9.36 1.98
C GLU A 114 -22.15 9.89 1.24
N VAL A 115 -20.95 9.63 1.74
CA VAL A 115 -19.71 10.14 1.16
C VAL A 115 -19.30 9.26 -0.03
N PRO A 116 -19.01 9.83 -1.21
CA PRO A 116 -18.45 9.07 -2.33
C PRO A 116 -17.04 8.57 -1.97
N ILE A 117 -16.92 7.29 -1.67
CA ILE A 117 -15.66 6.64 -1.28
C ILE A 117 -15.33 5.52 -2.26
N LEU A 118 -14.06 5.42 -2.61
CA LEU A 118 -13.50 4.38 -3.47
C LEU A 118 -12.49 3.55 -2.67
N GLY A 119 -12.45 2.24 -2.86
CA GLY A 119 -11.44 1.40 -2.22
C GLY A 119 -11.31 0.01 -2.84
N THR A 120 -10.26 -0.71 -2.44
CA THR A 120 -10.04 -2.12 -2.80
C THR A 120 -10.01 -2.99 -1.56
N LEU A 121 -10.43 -4.24 -1.69
CA LEU A 121 -10.31 -5.27 -0.67
C LEU A 121 -10.01 -6.61 -1.34
N TRP A 122 -8.96 -7.29 -0.88
CA TRP A 122 -8.74 -8.68 -1.24
C TRP A 122 -9.72 -9.56 -0.47
N ASP A 123 -10.67 -10.15 -1.19
CA ASP A 123 -11.70 -11.04 -0.65
C ASP A 123 -12.23 -11.97 -1.75
N PRO A 124 -11.54 -13.10 -1.99
CA PRO A 124 -11.91 -14.04 -3.06
C PRO A 124 -13.30 -14.63 -2.88
N GLU A 125 -13.74 -14.85 -1.63
CA GLU A 125 -15.04 -15.45 -1.34
C GLU A 125 -16.17 -14.46 -1.63
N ALA A 126 -16.02 -13.19 -1.23
CA ALA A 126 -16.97 -12.14 -1.52
C ALA A 126 -17.03 -11.81 -3.03
N ALA A 127 -15.88 -11.78 -3.72
CA ALA A 127 -15.84 -11.64 -5.18
C ALA A 127 -16.62 -12.77 -5.88
N ALA A 128 -16.37 -14.03 -5.49
CA ALA A 128 -17.09 -15.16 -6.04
C ALA A 128 -18.60 -15.13 -5.72
N ALA A 129 -19.00 -14.64 -4.53
CA ALA A 129 -20.40 -14.45 -4.17
C ALA A 129 -21.09 -13.38 -5.04
N ALA A 130 -20.41 -12.25 -5.28
CA ALA A 130 -20.90 -11.21 -6.18
C ALA A 130 -21.07 -11.71 -7.62
N HIS A 131 -20.10 -12.49 -8.13
CA HIS A 131 -20.19 -13.14 -9.43
C HIS A 131 -21.38 -14.08 -9.54
N ARG A 132 -21.63 -14.93 -8.53
CA ARG A 132 -22.80 -15.83 -8.49
C ARG A 132 -24.12 -15.08 -8.48
N ALA A 133 -24.18 -13.93 -7.80
CA ALA A 133 -25.40 -13.12 -7.69
C ALA A 133 -25.70 -12.33 -8.98
N GLY A 134 -24.65 -11.84 -9.65
CA GLY A 134 -24.76 -11.05 -10.88
C GLY A 134 -24.95 -9.55 -10.65
N VAL A 135 -24.66 -8.76 -11.68
CA VAL A 135 -24.81 -7.30 -11.65
C VAL A 135 -26.27 -6.91 -11.37
N GLY A 136 -26.45 -5.93 -10.47
CA GLY A 136 -27.74 -5.44 -10.03
C GLY A 136 -28.34 -6.20 -8.84
N ALA A 137 -27.78 -7.34 -8.46
CA ALA A 137 -28.23 -8.08 -7.29
C ALA A 137 -27.81 -7.42 -5.98
N THR A 138 -28.66 -7.53 -4.97
CA THR A 138 -28.32 -7.22 -3.57
C THR A 138 -27.76 -8.47 -2.90
N VAL A 139 -26.61 -8.34 -2.26
CA VAL A 139 -25.89 -9.41 -1.57
C VAL A 139 -25.62 -9.02 -0.12
N ALA A 140 -25.79 -9.98 0.79
CA ALA A 140 -25.29 -9.87 2.15
C ALA A 140 -23.92 -10.54 2.22
N LEU A 141 -22.89 -9.78 2.59
CA LEU A 141 -21.50 -10.22 2.59
C LEU A 141 -20.87 -9.97 3.96
N GLU A 142 -19.86 -10.77 4.30
CA GLU A 142 -18.95 -10.54 5.42
C GLU A 142 -17.57 -10.32 4.80
N LEU A 143 -17.05 -9.10 4.91
CA LEU A 143 -15.93 -8.61 4.11
C LEU A 143 -14.64 -8.53 4.92
N GLY A 144 -13.55 -9.09 4.38
CA GLY A 144 -12.17 -8.91 4.85
C GLY A 144 -11.91 -9.37 6.29
N GLY A 145 -10.70 -9.12 6.79
CA GLY A 145 -10.30 -9.54 8.14
C GLY A 145 -10.15 -11.06 8.29
N HIS A 146 -9.81 -11.75 7.20
CA HIS A 146 -9.67 -13.20 7.11
C HIS A 146 -8.22 -13.67 7.29
N SER A 147 -7.23 -12.80 7.03
CA SER A 147 -5.80 -13.14 7.10
C SER A 147 -5.24 -13.23 8.52
N GLY A 148 -5.93 -12.64 9.51
CA GLY A 148 -5.55 -12.73 10.91
C GLY A 148 -5.98 -11.52 11.74
N PRO A 149 -5.64 -11.51 13.05
CA PRO A 149 -6.09 -10.47 13.99
C PRO A 149 -5.68 -9.04 13.60
N SER A 150 -4.54 -8.89 12.91
CA SER A 150 -4.02 -7.59 12.47
C SER A 150 -4.80 -6.98 11.30
N SER A 151 -5.49 -7.79 10.48
CA SER A 151 -6.36 -7.33 9.39
C SER A 151 -7.70 -6.75 9.88
N GLY A 152 -7.93 -6.71 11.20
CA GLY A 152 -9.20 -6.30 11.78
C GLY A 152 -10.22 -7.43 11.79
N THR A 153 -11.48 -7.10 12.12
CA THR A 153 -12.57 -8.08 12.16
C THR A 153 -13.45 -7.97 10.93
N PRO A 154 -13.97 -9.09 10.40
CA PRO A 154 -14.84 -9.07 9.23
C PRO A 154 -16.03 -8.13 9.38
N VAL A 155 -16.42 -7.51 8.27
CA VAL A 155 -17.43 -6.45 8.24
C VAL A 155 -18.67 -6.92 7.48
N ARG A 156 -19.81 -6.98 8.16
CA ARG A 156 -21.07 -7.38 7.54
C ARG A 156 -21.74 -6.21 6.83
N VAL A 157 -22.11 -6.42 5.58
CA VAL A 157 -22.74 -5.39 4.74
C VAL A 157 -23.87 -5.99 3.91
N GLU A 158 -24.83 -5.14 3.57
CA GLU A 158 -25.72 -5.37 2.43
C GLU A 158 -25.28 -4.44 1.30
N ALA A 159 -25.00 -5.00 0.12
CA ALA A 159 -24.41 -4.27 -0.98
C ALA A 159 -25.05 -4.62 -2.32
N THR A 160 -25.05 -3.69 -3.27
CA THR A 160 -25.46 -3.96 -4.66
C THR A 160 -24.25 -4.27 -5.53
N VAL A 161 -24.28 -5.35 -6.30
CA VAL A 161 -23.24 -5.65 -7.29
C VAL A 161 -23.36 -4.67 -8.46
N ARG A 162 -22.32 -3.86 -8.69
CA ARG A 162 -22.27 -2.81 -9.72
C ARG A 162 -21.60 -3.25 -11.01
N ALA A 163 -20.53 -4.03 -10.90
CA ALA A 163 -19.76 -4.50 -12.03
C ALA A 163 -19.07 -5.83 -11.68
N LEU A 164 -18.78 -6.63 -12.71
CA LEU A 164 -18.04 -7.87 -12.62
C LEU A 164 -17.00 -7.86 -13.75
N THR A 165 -15.83 -8.42 -13.50
CA THR A 165 -14.74 -8.50 -14.48
C THR A 165 -13.86 -9.73 -14.22
N ASP A 166 -13.06 -10.10 -15.22
CA ASP A 166 -12.01 -11.12 -15.10
C ASP A 166 -10.72 -10.60 -14.44
N GLY A 167 -10.68 -9.29 -14.14
CA GLY A 167 -9.61 -8.66 -13.38
C GLY A 167 -8.43 -8.17 -14.20
N THR A 168 -8.50 -8.23 -15.54
CA THR A 168 -7.34 -7.91 -16.37
C THR A 168 -7.37 -6.47 -16.89
N PHE A 169 -6.27 -5.74 -16.68
CA PHE A 169 -6.11 -4.36 -17.16
C PHE A 169 -4.63 -4.04 -17.42
N VAL A 170 -4.33 -2.83 -17.91
CA VAL A 170 -2.97 -2.36 -18.20
C VAL A 170 -2.74 -1.05 -17.46
N ASN A 171 -1.61 -0.95 -16.75
CA ASN A 171 -1.22 0.29 -16.08
C ASN A 171 -0.75 1.33 -17.09
N THR A 172 -1.26 2.56 -17.01
CA THR A 172 -0.78 3.70 -17.81
C THR A 172 0.03 4.72 -17.00
N GLY A 173 -0.04 4.67 -15.67
CA GLY A 173 0.75 5.49 -14.78
C GLY A 173 2.23 5.11 -14.74
N PRO A 174 3.04 5.86 -13.98
CA PRO A 174 4.50 5.76 -14.00
C PRO A 174 5.04 4.47 -13.40
N MET A 175 4.27 3.80 -12.55
CA MET A 175 4.64 2.51 -11.96
C MET A 175 4.17 1.36 -12.86
N ALA A 176 5.11 0.52 -13.28
CA ALA A 176 4.83 -0.65 -14.12
C ALA A 176 4.06 -0.28 -15.41
N THR A 177 4.39 0.85 -16.03
CA THR A 177 3.74 1.33 -17.27
C THR A 177 3.74 0.25 -18.36
N GLY A 178 2.57 -0.01 -18.94
CA GLY A 178 2.38 -1.00 -19.99
C GLY A 178 2.36 -2.45 -19.49
N ALA A 179 2.54 -2.70 -18.20
CA ALA A 179 2.39 -4.03 -17.64
C ALA A 179 0.91 -4.44 -17.63
N ARG A 180 0.65 -5.68 -18.06
CA ARG A 180 -0.64 -6.33 -17.85
C ARG A 180 -0.74 -6.75 -16.39
N VAL A 181 -1.82 -6.33 -15.74
CA VAL A 181 -2.16 -6.68 -14.37
C VAL A 181 -3.34 -7.65 -14.39
N ASP A 182 -3.38 -8.55 -13.42
CA ASP A 182 -4.42 -9.56 -13.23
C ASP A 182 -4.77 -9.63 -11.74
N MET A 183 -5.95 -9.15 -11.37
CA MET A 183 -6.51 -9.23 -10.00
C MET A 183 -7.45 -10.43 -9.82
N GLY A 184 -7.46 -11.37 -10.78
CA GLY A 184 -8.42 -12.45 -10.91
C GLY A 184 -9.86 -11.95 -11.00
N ASP A 185 -10.83 -12.87 -10.87
CA ASP A 185 -12.24 -12.52 -10.78
C ASP A 185 -12.44 -11.40 -9.75
N ALA A 186 -13.00 -10.29 -10.21
CA ALA A 186 -13.22 -9.11 -9.40
C ALA A 186 -14.62 -8.55 -9.58
N ALA A 187 -15.09 -7.87 -8.55
CA ALA A 187 -16.43 -7.29 -8.50
C ALA A 187 -16.39 -5.90 -7.88
N VAL A 188 -17.22 -4.99 -8.38
CA VAL A 188 -17.53 -3.75 -7.66
C VAL A 188 -18.82 -3.99 -6.90
N ILE A 189 -18.78 -3.81 -5.59
CA ILE A 189 -19.98 -3.73 -4.76
C ILE A 189 -20.20 -2.28 -4.30
N ARG A 190 -21.45 -1.90 -4.15
CA ARG A 190 -21.85 -0.58 -3.63
C ARG A 190 -22.59 -0.69 -2.32
N ILE A 191 -22.13 0.09 -1.33
CA ILE A 191 -22.76 0.28 -0.01
C ILE A 191 -22.97 1.77 0.18
N GLY A 192 -24.21 2.25 0.09
CA GLY A 192 -24.47 3.69 0.02
C GLY A 192 -23.76 4.34 -1.18
N ALA A 193 -22.91 5.33 -0.93
CA ALA A 193 -22.06 6.00 -1.91
C ALA A 193 -20.65 5.40 -2.02
N ILE A 194 -20.33 4.35 -1.27
CA ILE A 194 -19.04 3.65 -1.29
C ILE A 194 -19.02 2.64 -2.43
N ASP A 195 -17.99 2.67 -3.28
CA ASP A 195 -17.62 1.57 -4.18
C ASP A 195 -16.39 0.84 -3.63
N LEU A 196 -16.55 -0.46 -3.43
CA LEU A 196 -15.46 -1.34 -3.01
C LEU A 196 -15.20 -2.37 -4.12
N VAL A 197 -13.96 -2.40 -4.60
CA VAL A 197 -13.47 -3.41 -5.54
C VAL A 197 -13.01 -4.64 -4.76
N LEU A 198 -13.74 -5.74 -4.90
CA LEU A 198 -13.38 -7.04 -4.36
C LEU A 198 -12.48 -7.76 -5.37
N GLN A 199 -11.35 -8.28 -4.90
CA GLN A 199 -10.36 -8.97 -5.73
C GLN A 199 -10.15 -10.41 -5.26
N SER A 200 -9.99 -11.35 -6.19
CA SER A 200 -9.59 -12.73 -5.85
C SER A 200 -8.07 -12.93 -5.80
N THR A 201 -7.31 -12.11 -6.52
CA THR A 201 -5.85 -12.00 -6.40
C THR A 201 -5.51 -10.59 -5.92
N PRO A 202 -4.73 -10.43 -4.83
CA PRO A 202 -4.47 -9.12 -4.27
C PRO A 202 -3.60 -8.31 -5.23
N VAL A 203 -4.12 -7.16 -5.66
CA VAL A 203 -3.43 -6.21 -6.51
C VAL A 203 -3.46 -4.84 -5.84
N GLN A 204 -2.27 -4.27 -5.68
CA GLN A 204 -2.12 -2.93 -5.14
C GLN A 204 -2.86 -1.90 -6.02
N PRO A 205 -3.67 -1.00 -5.46
CA PRO A 205 -4.23 0.13 -6.19
C PRO A 205 -3.18 1.25 -6.38
N ASN A 206 -2.02 0.91 -6.94
CA ASN A 206 -0.94 1.87 -7.19
C ASN A 206 -1.25 2.84 -8.34
N ASP A 207 -2.18 2.44 -9.21
CA ASP A 207 -2.63 3.18 -10.38
C ASP A 207 -4.16 3.35 -10.35
N PRO A 208 -4.70 4.56 -10.60
CA PRO A 208 -6.13 4.76 -10.73
C PRO A 208 -6.79 3.93 -11.85
N ASP A 209 -6.03 3.40 -12.81
CA ASP A 209 -6.54 2.54 -13.88
C ASP A 209 -7.16 1.23 -13.38
N LEU A 210 -6.78 0.76 -12.19
CA LEU A 210 -7.47 -0.35 -11.54
C LEU A 210 -8.97 -0.07 -11.45
N PHE A 211 -9.33 1.14 -11.00
CA PHE A 211 -10.71 1.58 -10.85
C PHE A 211 -11.35 1.94 -12.20
N ARG A 212 -10.60 2.58 -13.11
CA ARG A 212 -11.11 2.92 -14.45
C ARG A 212 -11.43 1.68 -15.27
N SER A 213 -10.69 0.59 -15.10
CA SER A 213 -10.96 -0.70 -15.76
C SER A 213 -12.35 -1.25 -15.44
N LEU A 214 -12.92 -0.84 -14.30
CA LEU A 214 -14.25 -1.20 -13.80
C LEU A 214 -15.30 -0.12 -14.07
N GLY A 215 -14.96 0.91 -14.86
CA GLY A 215 -15.85 2.03 -15.16
C GLY A 215 -16.04 3.02 -14.02
N LEU A 216 -15.17 2.99 -13.00
CA LEU A 216 -15.17 3.96 -11.90
C LEU A 216 -14.21 5.09 -12.23
N ASP A 217 -14.71 6.32 -12.29
CA ASP A 217 -13.90 7.53 -12.46
C ASP A 217 -13.48 8.06 -11.08
N PRO A 218 -12.20 7.92 -10.67
CA PRO A 218 -11.78 8.32 -9.32
C PRO A 218 -12.01 9.81 -9.02
N SER A 219 -12.09 10.68 -10.05
CA SER A 219 -12.37 12.11 -9.86
C SER A 219 -13.79 12.41 -9.37
N ALA A 220 -14.70 11.43 -9.46
CA ALA A 220 -16.06 11.53 -8.94
C ALA A 220 -16.18 11.24 -7.43
N TYR A 221 -15.07 10.89 -6.77
CA TYR A 221 -15.05 10.49 -5.37
C TYR A 221 -14.42 11.57 -4.48
N ARG A 222 -14.77 11.54 -3.19
CA ARG A 222 -14.19 12.41 -2.17
C ARG A 222 -13.02 11.76 -1.45
N ILE A 223 -13.06 10.44 -1.29
CA ILE A 223 -12.00 9.68 -0.64
C ILE A 223 -11.65 8.45 -1.48
N ALA A 224 -10.36 8.19 -1.64
CA ALA A 224 -9.84 6.91 -2.11
C ALA A 224 -9.04 6.24 -0.99
N MET A 225 -9.50 5.09 -0.52
CA MET A 225 -8.80 4.26 0.48
C MET A 225 -7.89 3.27 -0.27
N LEU A 226 -6.59 3.45 -0.16
CA LEU A 226 -5.60 2.78 -0.99
C LEU A 226 -4.69 1.91 -0.14
N LYS A 227 -4.69 0.60 -0.41
CA LYS A 227 -3.81 -0.39 0.22
C LYS A 227 -2.35 -0.14 -0.15
N GLY A 228 -1.60 0.58 0.67
CA GLY A 228 -0.27 1.02 0.29
C GLY A 228 0.35 2.10 1.18
N ALA A 229 1.59 2.45 0.85
CA ALA A 229 2.35 3.53 1.48
C ALA A 229 2.82 4.54 0.41
N ALA A 230 4.04 5.08 0.53
CA ALA A 230 4.53 6.15 -0.34
C ALA A 230 4.43 5.88 -1.86
N ALA A 231 4.56 4.63 -2.30
CA ALA A 231 4.57 4.27 -3.73
C ALA A 231 3.28 4.65 -4.48
N ILE A 232 2.11 4.62 -3.81
CA ILE A 232 0.83 4.94 -4.46
C ILE A 232 0.78 6.38 -4.97
N ARG A 233 1.56 7.30 -4.37
CA ARG A 233 1.58 8.72 -4.72
C ARG A 233 1.97 8.91 -6.19
N ALA A 234 2.86 8.07 -6.72
CA ALA A 234 3.32 8.18 -8.10
C ALA A 234 2.18 8.07 -9.12
N GLY A 235 1.26 7.11 -8.95
CA GLY A 235 0.12 6.94 -9.86
C GLY A 235 -1.06 7.88 -9.55
N TRP A 236 -1.21 8.28 -8.30
CA TRP A 236 -2.37 9.04 -7.84
C TRP A 236 -2.19 10.56 -7.85
N SER A 237 -0.96 11.10 -7.85
CA SER A 237 -0.72 12.55 -7.84
C SER A 237 -1.40 13.34 -8.97
N PRO A 238 -1.63 12.78 -10.18
CA PRO A 238 -2.39 13.48 -11.21
C PRO A 238 -3.91 13.58 -10.95
N VAL A 239 -4.45 12.85 -9.97
CA VAL A 239 -5.89 12.71 -9.74
C VAL A 239 -6.32 13.11 -8.33
N ALA A 240 -5.51 12.81 -7.30
CA ALA A 240 -5.79 13.16 -5.92
C ALA A 240 -5.29 14.57 -5.60
N ASP A 241 -6.13 15.36 -4.95
CA ASP A 241 -5.81 16.73 -4.51
C ASP A 241 -4.91 16.73 -3.26
N ARG A 242 -5.07 15.72 -2.40
CA ARG A 242 -4.28 15.54 -1.18
C ARG A 242 -4.05 14.07 -0.88
N PHE A 243 -3.00 13.81 -0.12
CA PHE A 243 -2.68 12.50 0.43
C PHE A 243 -2.58 12.55 1.95
N VAL A 244 -3.14 11.54 2.60
CA VAL A 244 -3.04 11.33 4.04
C VAL A 244 -2.56 9.89 4.27
N ASP A 245 -1.57 9.69 5.13
CA ASP A 245 -1.16 8.35 5.53
C ASP A 245 -1.95 7.95 6.78
N ALA A 246 -2.51 6.75 6.84
CA ALA A 246 -3.24 6.22 7.98
C ALA A 246 -2.47 5.06 8.60
N ALA A 247 -2.05 5.21 9.86
CA ALA A 247 -1.33 4.21 10.64
C ALA A 247 -2.26 3.05 11.09
N THR A 248 -2.81 2.32 10.12
CA THR A 248 -3.62 1.14 10.36
C THR A 248 -2.77 0.02 10.94
N PRO A 249 -3.30 -0.77 11.90
CA PRO A 249 -2.68 -2.02 12.27
C PRO A 249 -2.64 -3.00 11.09
N GLY A 250 -1.56 -3.76 10.96
CA GLY A 250 -1.42 -4.75 9.90
C GLY A 250 -0.01 -5.33 9.81
N PRO A 251 0.25 -6.27 8.88
CA PRO A 251 1.59 -6.83 8.66
C PRO A 251 2.65 -5.78 8.28
N CYS A 252 2.24 -4.64 7.73
CA CYS A 252 3.10 -3.51 7.40
C CYS A 252 2.98 -2.34 8.40
N ASP A 253 2.67 -2.61 9.67
CA ASP A 253 2.48 -1.55 10.68
C ASP A 253 3.64 -0.54 10.67
N ALA A 254 3.29 0.75 10.73
CA ALA A 254 4.29 1.82 10.78
C ALA A 254 5.04 1.84 12.13
N ASP A 255 4.41 1.32 13.18
CA ASP A 255 5.03 1.08 14.48
C ASP A 255 5.62 -0.34 14.51
N LEU A 256 6.90 -0.46 14.16
CA LEU A 256 7.62 -1.74 14.12
C LEU A 256 7.63 -2.47 15.47
N ALA A 257 7.47 -1.76 16.60
CA ALA A 257 7.44 -2.37 17.92
C ALA A 257 6.17 -3.21 18.16
N ARG A 258 5.15 -3.09 17.30
CA ARG A 258 3.93 -3.90 17.35
C ARG A 258 4.01 -5.19 16.54
N LEU A 259 5.03 -5.32 15.71
CA LEU A 259 5.24 -6.53 14.92
C LEU A 259 5.81 -7.64 15.81
N PRO A 260 5.36 -8.89 15.65
CA PRO A 260 5.82 -10.02 16.46
C PRO A 260 7.18 -10.56 15.95
N LEU A 261 8.17 -9.69 15.77
CA LEU A 261 9.52 -10.07 15.35
C LEU A 261 10.26 -10.72 16.54
N THR A 262 11.02 -11.77 16.26
CA THR A 262 11.65 -12.63 17.29
C THR A 262 13.14 -12.86 17.11
N HIS A 263 13.69 -12.54 15.93
CA HIS A 263 15.09 -12.74 15.58
C HIS A 263 15.93 -11.47 15.60
#